data_AF-A0A377AJW1-F1
#
_entry.id   AF-A0A377AJW1-F1
#
_cell.length_a   1.000
_cell.length_b   1.000
_cell.length_c   1.000
_cell.angle_alpha   90.00
_cell.angle_beta   90.00
_cell.angle_gamma   90.00
#
_symmetry.space_group_name_H-M   'P 1'
#
loop_
_entity.id
_entity.type
_entity.pdbx_description
1 polymer ?
#
loop_
_entity_poly.entity_id
_entity_poly.type
_entity_poly.pdbx_seq_one_letter_code
_entity_poly.pdbx_strand_id
1 'polypeptide(L)' 'MRYRREDADGDYTFGSGDDTWLINSPEAVAQAVKNAIRIVVWAMVSRHHRGDSVDPVRTR' A
#
# COMPACT_ATOMS: atom_id res chain seq x y z
N MET A 1 5.98 7.94 -15.21
CA MET A 1 5.23 7.44 -14.04
C MET A 1 4.04 6.64 -14.55
N ARG A 2 3.91 5.37 -14.14
CA ARG A 2 2.74 4.55 -14.49
C ARG A 2 2.21 3.91 -13.21
N TYR A 3 0.99 4.24 -12.84
CA TYR A 3 0.30 3.67 -11.68
C TYR A 3 -1.03 3.07 -12.08
N ARG A 4 -1.50 2.11 -11.30
CA ARG A 4 -2.79 1.48 -11.51
C ARG A 4 -3.86 2.28 -10.77
N ARG A 5 -4.98 2.55 -11.43
CA ARG A 5 -6.06 3.32 -10.82
C ARG A 5 -6.61 2.59 -9.59
N GLU A 6 -6.73 3.33 -8.51
CA GLU A 6 -7.51 2.92 -7.33
C GLU A 6 -9.00 3.17 -7.61
N ASP A 7 -9.86 2.30 -7.10
CA ASP A 7 -11.31 2.51 -7.01
C ASP A 7 -11.65 3.40 -5.80
N ALA A 8 -12.96 3.61 -5.57
CA ALA A 8 -13.46 4.44 -4.48
C ALA A 8 -13.09 3.88 -3.09
N ASP A 9 -12.88 2.56 -2.99
CA ASP A 9 -12.52 1.87 -1.75
C ASP A 9 -10.99 1.83 -1.54
N GLY A 10 -10.23 2.32 -2.53
CA GLY A 10 -8.78 2.38 -2.50
C GLY A 10 -8.11 1.06 -2.86
N ASP A 11 -8.85 0.12 -3.46
CA ASP A 11 -8.30 -1.09 -4.07
C ASP A 11 -7.95 -0.83 -5.53
N TYR A 12 -7.04 -1.63 -6.07
CA TYR A 12 -6.60 -1.48 -7.44
C TYR A 12 -7.63 -2.05 -8.41
N THR A 13 -8.01 -1.26 -9.41
CA THR A 13 -8.94 -1.71 -10.45
C THR A 13 -8.28 -2.72 -11.39
N PHE A 14 -8.84 -3.93 -11.49
CA PHE A 14 -8.43 -4.96 -12.46
C PHE A 14 -9.42 -5.03 -13.63
N GLY A 15 -9.42 -4.02 -14.49
CA GLY A 15 -10.18 -4.01 -15.76
C GLY A 15 -9.33 -4.38 -16.98
N SER A 16 -9.95 -4.95 -18.02
CA SER A 16 -9.33 -5.16 -19.33
C SER A 16 -9.47 -3.90 -20.18
N GLY A 17 -8.52 -2.97 -20.09
CA GLY A 17 -8.49 -1.79 -20.95
C GLY A 17 -7.43 -0.75 -20.58
N ASP A 18 -7.10 0.12 -21.54
CA ASP A 18 -6.09 1.17 -21.41
C ASP A 18 -6.38 2.19 -20.28
N ASP A 19 -7.66 2.34 -19.90
CA ASP A 19 -8.12 3.26 -18.83
C ASP A 19 -7.80 2.79 -17.40
N THR A 20 -7.20 1.60 -17.24
CA THR A 20 -6.78 1.08 -15.93
C THR A 20 -5.49 1.71 -15.40
N TRP A 21 -4.81 2.50 -16.24
CA TRP A 21 -3.51 3.05 -15.93
C TRP A 21 -3.52 4.58 -15.92
N LEU A 22 -2.90 5.15 -14.90
CA LEU A 22 -2.52 6.55 -14.84
C LEU A 22 -1.10 6.67 -15.38
N ILE A 23 -0.93 7.33 -16.52
CA ILE A 23 0.36 7.48 -17.20
C ILE A 23 0.73 8.95 -17.25
N ASN A 24 1.85 9.31 -16.63
CA ASN A 24 2.44 10.66 -16.64
C ASN A 24 1.43 11.78 -16.30
N SER A 25 0.49 11.50 -15.41
CA SER A 25 -0.58 12.43 -15.01
C SER A 25 -0.42 12.89 -13.55
N PRO A 26 -1.07 13.99 -13.14
CA PRO A 26 -1.07 14.46 -11.75
C PRO A 26 -1.57 13.39 -10.76
N GLU A 27 -2.54 12.57 -11.16
CA GLU A 27 -3.11 11.51 -10.34
C GLU A 27 -2.08 10.42 -10.03
N ALA A 28 -1.21 10.10 -11.00
CA ALA A 28 -0.09 9.17 -10.79
C ALA A 28 0.90 9.72 -9.73
N VAL A 29 1.12 11.03 -9.69
CA VAL A 29 1.97 11.68 -8.67
C VAL A 29 1.29 11.66 -7.31
N ALA A 30 -0.01 11.99 -7.26
CA ALA A 30 -0.79 11.96 -6.02
C ALA A 30 -0.77 10.55 -5.38
N GLN A 31 -0.90 9.51 -6.20
CA GLN A 31 -0.86 8.13 -5.73
C GLN A 31 0.52 7.72 -5.21
N ALA A 32 1.61 8.18 -5.84
CA ALA A 32 2.96 7.97 -5.34
C ALA A 32 3.16 8.59 -3.95
N VAL A 33 2.70 9.83 -3.75
CA VAL A 33 2.78 10.54 -2.46
C VAL A 33 1.91 9.84 -1.41
N LYS A 34 0.69 9.45 -1.75
CA LYS A 34 -0.23 8.70 -0.87
C LYS A 34 0.41 7.40 -0.38
N ASN A 35 1.02 6.63 -1.28
CA ASN A 35 1.66 5.36 -0.95
C ASN A 35 2.90 5.56 -0.06
N ALA A 36 3.70 6.60 -0.32
CA ALA A 36 4.84 6.94 0.53
C ALA A 36 4.40 7.26 1.96
N ILE A 37 3.35 8.08 2.14
CA ILE A 37 2.80 8.41 3.46
C ILE A 37 2.27 7.16 4.16
N ARG A 38 1.51 6.30 3.45
CA ARG A 38 0.98 5.04 4.01
C ARG A 38 2.09 4.15 4.56
N ILE A 39 3.19 3.98 3.83
CA ILE A 39 4.33 3.17 4.27
C ILE A 39 4.96 3.76 5.55
N VAL A 40 5.15 5.08 5.60
CA VAL A 40 5.73 5.76 6.76
C VAL A 40 4.83 5.62 7.99
N VAL A 41 3.53 5.86 7.84
CA VAL A 41 2.54 5.72 8.93
C VAL A 41 2.49 4.27 9.40
N TRP A 42 2.43 3.31 8.48
CA TRP A 42 2.47 1.89 8.82
C TRP A 42 3.75 1.53 9.58
N ALA A 43 4.92 2.03 9.15
CA ALA A 43 6.19 1.76 9.82
C ALA A 43 6.32 2.45 11.20
N MET A 44 5.59 3.55 11.41
CA MET A 44 5.48 4.20 12.72
C MET A 44 4.59 3.36 13.66
N VAL A 45 3.39 2.97 13.20
CA VAL A 45 2.43 2.20 14.00
C VAL A 45 2.92 0.78 14.27
N SER A 46 3.51 0.10 13.27
CA SER A 46 4.02 -1.27 13.41
C SER A 46 5.25 -1.38 14.31
N ARG A 47 5.90 -0.25 14.62
CA ARG A 47 7.04 -0.21 15.54
C ARG A 47 6.63 -0.55 16.98
N HIS A 48 5.34 -0.39 17.31
CA HIS A 48 4.78 -0.73 18.62
C HIS A 48 4.41 -2.22 18.77
N HIS A 49 4.33 -3.00 17.69
CA HIS A 49 3.94 -4.43 17.74
C HIS A 49 5.12 -5.41 17.69
N ARG A 50 6.36 -4.97 17.93
CA ARG A 50 7.55 -5.84 17.88
C ARG A 50 7.85 -6.59 19.19
N GLY A 51 6.83 -6.90 19.99
CA GLY A 51 6.96 -7.52 21.32
C GLY A 51 6.33 -8.90 21.50
N ASP A 52 5.36 -9.29 20.67
CA ASP A 52 4.51 -10.46 20.96
C ASP A 52 4.72 -11.65 20.02
N SER A 53 5.97 -11.99 19.73
CA SER A 53 6.28 -13.32 19.19
C SER A 53 6.51 -14.29 20.35
N VAL A 54 5.43 -14.85 20.89
CA VAL A 54 5.49 -16.07 21.69
C VAL A 54 5.84 -17.20 20.72
N ASP A 55 7.09 -17.67 20.74
CA ASP A 55 7.50 -18.91 20.06
C ASP A 55 6.77 -20.10 20.70
N PRO A 56 5.84 -20.79 20.02
CA PRO A 56 5.08 -21.88 20.63
C PRO A 56 5.89 -23.19 20.74
N VAL A 57 7.17 -23.20 20.36
CA VAL A 57 7.95 -24.44 20.14
C VAL A 57 9.03 -24.68 21.21
N ARG A 58 9.24 -23.78 22.20
CA ARG A 58 10.24 -23.98 23.27
C ARG A 58 9.67 -24.49 24.60
N THR A 59 8.57 -25.24 24.56
CA THR A 59 8.06 -25.97 25.72
C THR A 59 7.74 -27.40 25.33
N ARG A 60 8.79 -28.19 25.11
CA ARG A 60 8.81 -29.64 25.28
C ARG A 60 10.26 -30.12 25.33
#